data_AF-A0A7G7KIU3-F1
#
_entry.id   AF-A0A7G7KIU3-F1
#
_cell.length_a   1.000
_cell.length_b   1.000
_cell.length_c   1.000
_cell.angle_alpha   90.00
_cell.angle_beta   90.00
_cell.angle_gamma   90.00
#
_symmetry.space_group_name_H-M   'P 1'
#
loop_
_entity.id
_entity.type
_entity.pdbx_description
1 polymer ?
#
loop_
_entity_poly.entity_id
_entity_poly.type
_entity_poly.pdbx_seq_one_letter_code
_entity_poly.pdbx_strand_id
1 'polypeptide(L)'
;MTAAQQQDLQLQRRLQQDSIQLAGKTIYINPFLYWRRFDSNTDRWLREPGQLSEEQIRQNRSRFYPELAWDLLDEESLQIKDGAVEMFLKSLELISTFHPELTSGQLLEVERKMAITKKRSFERWVEKSYRRRFKQEERDRRRFARDRFLRGWREWLVQETTRQAMVPMLAVIVLAAVGGWTFGASQSSCPTLVLPAEQTGGR
;
A
#
# COMPACT_ATOMS: atom_id res chain seq x y z
N MET A 1 19.85 21.67 -16.95
CA MET A 1 18.62 22.39 -16.52
C MET A 1 17.39 21.84 -17.26
N THR A 2 16.97 20.58 -17.09
CA THR A 2 15.94 20.03 -18.02
C THR A 2 14.89 19.09 -17.43
N ALA A 3 15.15 18.34 -16.34
CA ALA A 3 14.16 17.40 -15.82
C ALA A 3 12.99 18.08 -15.07
N ALA A 4 13.27 19.08 -14.22
CA ALA A 4 12.25 19.79 -13.45
C ALA A 4 11.30 20.60 -14.35
N GLN A 5 11.85 21.33 -15.33
CA GLN A 5 11.07 22.12 -16.29
C GLN A 5 10.14 21.27 -17.16
N GLN A 6 10.56 20.06 -17.55
CA GLN A 6 9.72 19.11 -18.28
C GLN A 6 8.58 18.55 -17.42
N GLN A 7 8.82 18.28 -16.14
CA GLN A 7 7.79 17.82 -15.20
C GLN A 7 6.72 18.92 -14.99
N ASP A 8 7.12 20.18 -14.85
CA ASP A 8 6.20 21.31 -14.68
C ASP A 8 5.29 21.50 -15.91
N LEU A 9 5.83 21.38 -17.13
CA LEU A 9 5.04 21.46 -18.36
C LEU A 9 4.05 20.30 -18.54
N GLN A 10 4.38 19.12 -18.04
CA GLN A 10 3.45 17.98 -18.03
C GLN A 10 2.35 18.18 -17.00
N LEU A 11 2.69 18.72 -15.83
CA LEU A 11 1.75 19.04 -14.77
C LEU A 11 0.75 20.11 -15.22
N GLN A 12 1.22 21.19 -15.85
CA GLN A 12 0.37 22.24 -16.41
C GLN A 12 -0.61 21.68 -17.46
N ARG A 13 -0.14 20.81 -18.37
CA ARG A 13 -1.02 20.15 -19.35
C ARG A 13 -2.09 19.30 -18.70
N ARG A 14 -1.77 18.55 -17.64
CA ARG A 14 -2.76 17.75 -16.89
C ARG A 14 -3.77 18.64 -16.16
N LEU A 15 -3.31 19.74 -15.55
CA LEU A 15 -4.19 20.70 -14.89
C LEU A 15 -5.16 21.35 -15.89
N GLN A 16 -4.69 21.69 -17.10
CA GLN A 16 -5.54 22.22 -18.15
C GLN A 16 -6.62 21.22 -18.58
N GLN A 17 -6.25 19.96 -18.79
CA GLN A 17 -7.19 18.88 -19.12
C GLN A 17 -8.22 18.62 -18.00
N ASP A 18 -7.81 18.87 -16.76
CA ASP A 18 -8.64 18.65 -15.58
C ASP A 18 -9.42 19.90 -15.17
N SER A 19 -9.44 20.94 -16.00
CA SER A 19 -10.11 22.22 -15.71
C SER A 19 -11.17 22.57 -16.76
N ILE A 20 -12.27 23.18 -16.31
CA ILE A 20 -13.32 23.72 -17.15
C ILE A 20 -13.53 25.18 -16.75
N GLN A 21 -13.60 26.08 -17.73
CA GLN A 21 -14.02 27.46 -17.50
C GLN A 21 -15.53 27.57 -17.70
N LEU A 22 -16.26 27.95 -16.64
CA LEU A 22 -17.70 28.21 -16.66
C LEU A 22 -17.98 29.53 -15.96
N ALA A 23 -18.70 30.44 -16.64
CA ALA A 23 -19.06 31.76 -16.13
C ALA A 23 -17.87 32.54 -15.51
N GLY A 24 -16.70 32.48 -16.16
CA GLY A 24 -15.48 33.15 -15.70
C GLY A 24 -14.77 32.47 -14.52
N LYS A 25 -15.25 31.32 -14.04
CA LYS A 25 -14.62 30.53 -12.97
C LYS A 25 -13.99 29.26 -13.53
N THR A 26 -12.82 28.90 -12.99
CA THR A 26 -12.14 27.64 -13.31
C THR A 26 -12.56 26.57 -12.32
N ILE A 27 -13.24 25.54 -12.81
CA ILE A 27 -13.68 24.37 -12.05
C ILE A 27 -12.74 23.22 -12.35
N TYR A 28 -12.28 22.51 -11.33
CA TYR A 28 -11.45 21.33 -11.51
C TYR A 28 -12.33 20.08 -11.51
N ILE A 29 -12.24 19.28 -12.56
CA ILE A 29 -12.97 18.01 -12.68
C ILE A 29 -12.33 16.95 -11.77
N ASN A 30 -11.02 17.02 -11.59
CA ASN A 30 -10.29 16.10 -10.74
C ASN A 30 -10.50 16.48 -9.26
N PRO A 31 -11.20 15.66 -8.47
CA PRO A 31 -11.52 16.00 -7.09
C PRO A 31 -10.26 16.14 -6.23
N PHE A 32 -9.17 15.42 -6.55
CA PHE A 32 -7.90 15.51 -5.83
C PHE A 32 -7.16 16.84 -6.03
N LEU A 33 -7.60 17.71 -6.93
CA LEU A 33 -7.03 19.07 -7.03
C LEU A 33 -7.56 20.01 -5.96
N TYR A 34 -8.69 19.67 -5.34
CA TYR A 34 -9.19 20.37 -4.16
C TYR A 34 -8.47 19.94 -2.86
N TRP A 35 -7.48 19.05 -2.95
CA TRP A 35 -6.76 18.45 -1.82
C TRP A 35 -6.29 19.43 -0.75
N ARG A 36 -5.70 20.57 -1.13
CA ARG A 36 -5.24 21.58 -0.16
C ARG A 36 -6.38 22.18 0.67
N ARG A 37 -7.62 22.05 0.20
CA ARG A 37 -8.83 22.55 0.85
C ARG A 37 -9.66 21.44 1.51
N PHE A 38 -9.15 20.21 1.59
CA PHE A 38 -9.82 19.11 2.29
C PHE A 38 -9.48 19.10 3.77
N ASP A 39 -10.50 18.91 4.59
CA ASP A 39 -10.32 18.39 5.95
C ASP A 39 -10.05 16.87 5.88
N SER A 40 -9.41 16.34 6.92
CA SER A 40 -9.09 14.93 7.12
C SER A 40 -10.30 13.99 6.88
N ASN A 41 -11.50 14.40 7.30
CA ASN A 41 -12.73 13.66 7.09
C ASN A 41 -13.16 13.62 5.61
N THR A 42 -13.10 14.76 4.92
CA THR A 42 -13.45 14.87 3.49
C THR A 42 -12.45 14.10 2.63
N ASP A 43 -11.17 14.12 3.01
CA ASP A 43 -10.15 13.32 2.34
C ASP A 43 -10.45 11.82 2.44
N ARG A 44 -10.72 11.32 3.65
CA ARG A 44 -11.11 9.92 3.85
C ARG A 44 -12.36 9.56 3.05
N TRP A 45 -13.34 10.46 3.04
CA TRP A 45 -14.58 10.29 2.28
C TRP A 45 -14.32 10.12 0.78
N LEU A 46 -13.42 10.91 0.20
CA LEU A 46 -13.06 10.78 -1.21
C LEU A 46 -12.19 9.54 -1.49
N ARG A 47 -11.36 9.10 -0.54
CA ARG A 47 -10.36 8.05 -0.76
C ARG A 47 -10.84 6.62 -0.61
N GLU A 48 -11.88 6.41 0.17
CA GLU A 48 -12.40 5.08 0.46
C GLU A 48 -13.68 4.86 -0.38
N PRO A 49 -13.63 3.99 -1.40
CA PRO A 49 -14.84 3.51 -2.07
C PRO A 49 -15.65 2.59 -1.15
N GLY A 50 -16.95 2.47 -1.41
CA GLY A 50 -17.92 1.67 -0.65
C GLY A 50 -18.58 2.41 0.52
N GLN A 51 -18.71 3.74 0.45
CA GLN A 51 -19.35 4.55 1.48
C GLN A 51 -20.78 4.99 1.10
N LEU A 52 -21.09 5.07 -0.19
CA LEU A 52 -22.45 5.33 -0.66
C LEU A 52 -23.30 4.06 -0.63
N SER A 53 -24.62 4.22 -0.49
CA SER A 53 -25.56 3.09 -0.52
C SER A 53 -25.63 2.47 -1.91
N GLU A 54 -25.76 1.14 -1.96
CA GLU A 54 -25.88 0.39 -3.22
C GLU A 54 -27.08 0.84 -4.06
N GLU A 55 -28.19 1.22 -3.41
CA GLU A 55 -29.38 1.74 -4.08
C GLU A 55 -29.10 3.06 -4.80
N GLN A 56 -28.41 3.99 -4.16
CA GLN A 56 -28.03 5.27 -4.76
C GLN A 56 -27.09 5.08 -5.94
N ILE A 57 -26.14 4.15 -5.84
CA ILE A 57 -25.23 3.80 -6.94
C ILE A 57 -26.03 3.21 -8.09
N ARG A 58 -26.90 2.22 -7.82
CA ARG A 58 -27.73 1.54 -8.82
C ARG A 58 -28.62 2.51 -9.60
N GLN A 59 -29.22 3.48 -8.92
CA GLN A 59 -30.04 4.53 -9.55
C GLN A 59 -29.25 5.42 -10.52
N ASN A 60 -27.94 5.60 -10.30
CA ASN A 60 -27.08 6.48 -11.10
C ASN A 60 -26.21 5.73 -12.14
N ARG A 61 -26.33 4.40 -12.24
CA ARG A 61 -25.56 3.58 -13.20
C ARG A 61 -25.73 4.04 -14.65
N SER A 62 -26.98 4.22 -15.09
CA SER A 62 -27.32 4.65 -16.45
C SER A 62 -26.92 6.10 -16.76
N ARG A 63 -26.73 6.94 -15.73
CA ARG A 63 -26.30 8.34 -15.86
C ARG A 63 -24.84 8.45 -16.33
N PHE A 64 -23.97 7.58 -15.81
CA PHE A 64 -22.53 7.61 -16.12
C PHE A 64 -22.06 6.50 -17.10
N TYR A 65 -22.79 5.39 -17.16
CA TYR A 65 -22.53 4.27 -18.07
C TYR A 65 -23.82 3.86 -18.81
N PRO A 66 -24.39 4.74 -19.65
CA PRO A 66 -25.57 4.41 -20.46
C PRO A 66 -25.29 3.31 -21.48
N GLU A 67 -24.04 3.16 -21.92
CA GLU A 67 -23.65 2.20 -22.96
C GLU A 67 -23.45 0.76 -22.46
N LEU A 68 -23.57 0.54 -21.15
CA LEU A 68 -23.16 -0.70 -20.51
C LEU A 68 -24.36 -1.60 -20.17
N ALA A 69 -24.30 -2.86 -20.59
CA ALA A 69 -25.23 -3.89 -20.13
C ALA A 69 -24.78 -4.43 -18.76
N TRP A 70 -25.38 -3.91 -17.70
CA TRP A 70 -24.96 -4.18 -16.32
C TRP A 70 -25.14 -5.63 -15.88
N ASP A 71 -26.13 -6.33 -16.43
CA ASP A 71 -26.45 -7.72 -16.06
C ASP A 71 -25.47 -8.75 -16.63
N LEU A 72 -24.61 -8.34 -17.57
CA LEU A 72 -23.64 -9.21 -18.25
C LEU A 72 -22.21 -9.05 -17.73
N LEU A 73 -22.03 -8.26 -16.67
CA LEU A 73 -20.71 -7.94 -16.14
C LEU A 73 -20.23 -8.99 -15.14
N ASP A 74 -18.93 -9.26 -15.19
CA ASP A 74 -18.25 -10.00 -14.13
C ASP A 74 -18.29 -9.20 -12.83
N GLU A 75 -18.38 -9.90 -11.70
CA GLU A 75 -18.50 -9.32 -10.36
C GLU A 75 -17.38 -8.31 -10.04
N GLU A 76 -16.13 -8.61 -10.41
CA GLU A 76 -15.00 -7.68 -10.21
C GLU A 76 -15.19 -6.39 -11.02
N SER A 77 -15.62 -6.52 -12.28
CA SER A 77 -15.85 -5.37 -13.16
C SER A 77 -17.05 -4.54 -12.71
N LEU A 78 -18.07 -5.19 -12.15
CA LEU A 78 -19.24 -4.56 -11.55
C LEU A 78 -18.82 -3.69 -10.37
N GLN A 79 -18.05 -4.24 -9.43
CA GLN A 79 -17.57 -3.53 -8.24
C GLN A 79 -16.68 -2.33 -8.58
N ILE A 80 -15.81 -2.45 -9.60
CA ILE A 80 -14.97 -1.34 -10.05
C ILE A 80 -15.83 -0.22 -10.64
N LYS A 81 -16.83 -0.56 -11.46
CA LYS A 81 -17.70 0.43 -12.11
C LYS A 81 -18.67 1.09 -11.13
N ASP A 82 -19.21 0.34 -10.18
CA ASP A 82 -20.01 0.88 -9.08
C ASP A 82 -19.18 1.83 -8.22
N GLY A 83 -17.95 1.45 -7.86
CA GLY A 83 -17.04 2.36 -7.17
C GLY A 83 -16.68 3.59 -8.01
N ALA A 84 -16.60 3.47 -9.34
CA ALA A 84 -16.38 4.61 -10.22
C ALA A 84 -17.59 5.55 -10.26
N VAL A 85 -18.81 5.02 -10.28
CA VAL A 85 -20.07 5.79 -10.13
C VAL A 85 -20.08 6.53 -8.80
N GLU A 86 -19.71 5.88 -7.71
CA GLU A 86 -19.55 6.54 -6.41
C GLU A 86 -18.54 7.69 -6.48
N MET A 87 -17.38 7.49 -7.11
CA MET A 87 -16.39 8.56 -7.28
C MET A 87 -16.92 9.74 -8.09
N PHE A 88 -17.75 9.50 -9.11
CA PHE A 88 -18.41 10.57 -9.86
C PHE A 88 -19.36 11.37 -8.96
N LEU A 89 -20.21 10.69 -8.19
CA LEU A 89 -21.16 11.34 -7.29
C LEU A 89 -20.44 12.17 -6.21
N LYS A 90 -19.42 11.59 -5.57
CA LYS A 90 -18.58 12.30 -4.59
C LYS A 90 -17.91 13.52 -5.19
N SER A 91 -17.40 13.39 -6.43
CA SER A 91 -16.77 14.51 -7.14
C SER A 91 -17.75 15.64 -7.43
N LEU A 92 -18.99 15.33 -7.84
CA LEU A 92 -20.02 16.35 -8.07
C LEU A 92 -20.43 17.07 -6.79
N GLU A 93 -20.67 16.33 -5.71
CA GLU A 93 -21.02 16.90 -4.40
C GLU A 93 -19.90 17.83 -3.88
N LEU A 94 -18.65 17.42 -4.10
CA LEU A 94 -17.49 18.21 -3.76
C LEU A 94 -17.41 19.50 -4.58
N ILE A 95 -17.60 19.41 -5.90
CA ILE A 95 -17.63 20.57 -6.79
C ILE A 95 -18.76 21.53 -6.40
N SER A 96 -19.96 21.02 -6.09
CA SER A 96 -21.08 21.87 -5.63
C SER A 96 -20.77 22.55 -4.30
N THR A 97 -20.04 21.89 -3.40
CA THR A 97 -19.64 22.48 -2.11
C THR A 97 -18.63 23.61 -2.29
N PHE A 98 -17.65 23.45 -3.20
CA PHE A 98 -16.64 24.48 -3.46
C PHE A 98 -17.13 25.62 -4.35
N HIS A 99 -18.18 25.39 -5.14
CA HIS A 99 -18.73 26.36 -6.07
C HIS A 99 -20.26 26.43 -5.93
N PRO A 100 -20.78 26.92 -4.80
CA PRO A 100 -22.23 26.96 -4.53
C PRO A 100 -23.01 27.87 -5.50
N GLU A 101 -22.30 28.78 -6.16
CA GLU A 101 -22.84 29.71 -7.16
C GLU A 101 -23.16 29.05 -8.51
N LEU A 102 -22.82 27.77 -8.70
CA LEU A 102 -23.07 27.08 -9.97
C LEU A 102 -24.55 26.78 -10.13
N THR A 103 -25.09 27.18 -11.28
CA THR A 103 -26.46 26.80 -11.66
C THR A 103 -26.53 25.30 -11.97
N SER A 104 -27.69 24.68 -11.78
CA SER A 104 -27.94 23.27 -12.12
C SER A 104 -27.53 22.90 -13.54
N GLY A 105 -27.75 23.79 -14.51
CA GLY A 105 -27.31 23.60 -15.90
C GLY A 105 -25.78 23.57 -16.06
N GLN A 106 -25.04 24.39 -15.31
CA GLN A 106 -23.58 24.39 -15.32
C GLN A 106 -23.03 23.12 -14.66
N LEU A 107 -23.68 22.64 -13.59
CA LEU A 107 -23.32 21.40 -12.93
C LEU A 107 -23.52 20.19 -13.86
N LEU A 108 -24.60 20.18 -14.65
CA LEU A 108 -24.84 19.15 -15.67
C LEU A 108 -23.76 19.16 -16.77
N GLU A 109 -23.25 20.34 -17.14
CA GLU A 109 -22.13 20.43 -18.08
C GLU A 109 -20.83 19.88 -17.48
N VAL A 110 -20.54 20.19 -16.22
CA VAL A 110 -19.40 19.62 -15.48
C VAL A 110 -19.52 18.10 -15.42
N GLU A 111 -20.69 17.59 -15.05
CA GLU A 111 -20.99 16.16 -15.02
C GLU A 111 -20.72 15.50 -16.36
N ARG A 112 -21.26 16.03 -17.47
CA ARG A 112 -21.06 15.46 -18.81
C ARG A 112 -19.58 15.44 -19.18
N LYS A 113 -18.86 16.54 -18.95
CA LYS A 113 -17.42 16.63 -19.22
C LYS A 113 -16.64 15.66 -18.34
N MET A 114 -17.04 15.49 -17.09
CA MET A 114 -16.44 14.54 -16.16
C MET A 114 -16.67 13.09 -16.60
N ALA A 115 -17.90 12.71 -16.96
CA ALA A 115 -18.25 11.38 -17.43
C ALA A 115 -17.45 10.97 -18.68
N ILE A 116 -17.16 11.92 -19.57
CA ILE A 116 -16.37 11.64 -20.79
C ILE A 116 -14.87 11.54 -20.49
N THR A 117 -14.33 12.48 -19.71
CA THR A 117 -12.87 12.60 -19.53
C THR A 117 -12.31 11.73 -18.41
N LYS A 118 -13.06 11.51 -17.33
CA LYS A 118 -12.57 10.91 -16.09
C LYS A 118 -12.95 9.45 -15.86
N LYS A 119 -13.84 8.88 -16.67
CA LYS A 119 -14.32 7.49 -16.56
C LYS A 119 -13.22 6.47 -16.28
N ARG A 120 -12.29 6.33 -17.23
CA ARG A 120 -11.15 5.41 -17.10
C ARG A 120 -10.21 5.75 -15.94
N SER A 121 -10.08 7.02 -15.60
CA SER A 121 -9.22 7.43 -14.49
C SER A 121 -9.82 7.06 -13.13
N PHE A 122 -11.14 7.17 -12.98
CA PHE A 122 -11.83 6.74 -11.77
C PHE A 122 -11.84 5.22 -11.64
N GLU A 123 -12.14 4.48 -12.71
CA GLU A 123 -12.03 3.01 -12.70
C GLU A 123 -10.64 2.54 -12.23
N ARG A 124 -9.57 3.05 -12.84
CA ARG A 124 -8.17 2.71 -12.45
C ARG A 124 -7.86 3.10 -11.01
N TRP A 125 -8.39 4.23 -10.56
CA TRP A 125 -8.17 4.69 -9.20
C TRP A 125 -8.89 3.78 -8.20
N VAL A 126 -10.13 3.39 -8.48
CA VAL A 126 -10.96 2.48 -7.67
C VAL A 126 -10.31 1.11 -7.60
N GLU A 127 -9.92 0.54 -8.74
CA GLU A 127 -9.18 -0.73 -8.83
C GLU A 127 -7.92 -0.69 -7.96
N LYS A 128 -7.15 0.40 -8.06
CA LYS A 128 -5.94 0.58 -7.24
C LYS A 128 -6.27 0.71 -5.75
N SER A 129 -7.39 1.34 -5.40
CA SER A 129 -7.84 1.49 -4.01
C SER A 129 -8.23 0.14 -3.40
N TYR A 130 -9.06 -0.64 -4.10
CA TYR A 130 -9.43 -1.99 -3.68
C TYR A 130 -8.20 -2.90 -3.55
N ARG A 131 -7.30 -2.86 -4.53
CA ARG A 131 -6.06 -3.65 -4.47
C ARG A 131 -5.16 -3.27 -3.30
N ARG A 132 -5.12 -1.98 -2.93
CA ARG A 132 -4.39 -1.50 -1.74
C ARG A 132 -5.04 -2.02 -0.47
N ARG A 133 -6.36 -1.94 -0.36
CA ARG A 133 -7.12 -2.44 0.79
C ARG A 133 -6.93 -3.94 0.98
N PHE A 134 -7.07 -4.73 -0.08
CA PHE A 134 -6.84 -6.18 -0.02
C PHE A 134 -5.42 -6.53 0.44
N LYS A 135 -4.40 -5.85 -0.10
CA LYS A 135 -3.01 -6.04 0.35
C LYS A 135 -2.79 -5.64 1.80
N GLN A 136 -3.49 -4.61 2.28
CA GLN A 136 -3.41 -4.17 3.66
C GLN A 136 -4.03 -5.20 4.60
N GLU A 137 -5.22 -5.70 4.27
CA GLU A 137 -5.90 -6.77 5.00
C GLU A 137 -5.05 -8.05 5.05
N GLU A 138 -4.42 -8.43 3.94
CA GLU A 138 -3.51 -9.58 3.88
C GLU A 138 -2.26 -9.37 4.75
N ARG A 139 -1.67 -8.18 4.72
CA ARG A 139 -0.53 -7.82 5.58
C ARG A 139 -0.92 -7.86 7.05
N ASP A 140 -2.09 -7.34 7.41
CA ASP A 140 -2.57 -7.32 8.78
C ASP A 140 -2.85 -8.75 9.26
N ARG A 141 -3.49 -9.59 8.44
CA ARG A 141 -3.63 -11.04 8.73
C ARG A 141 -2.29 -11.72 8.98
N ARG A 142 -1.27 -11.45 8.16
CA ARG A 142 0.09 -11.98 8.35
C ARG A 142 0.75 -11.46 9.63
N ARG A 143 0.55 -10.19 9.99
CA ARG A 143 1.03 -9.61 11.26
C ARG A 143 0.36 -10.30 12.45
N PHE A 144 -0.96 -10.43 12.43
CA PHE A 144 -1.70 -11.13 13.49
C PHE A 144 -1.28 -12.60 13.63
N ALA A 145 -1.02 -13.31 12.53
CA ALA A 145 -0.51 -14.68 12.58
C ALA A 145 0.89 -14.76 13.22
N ARG A 146 1.79 -13.84 12.84
CA ARG A 146 3.13 -13.73 13.43
C ARG A 146 3.07 -13.38 14.91
N ASP A 147 2.24 -12.43 15.30
CA ASP A 147 2.08 -12.03 16.70
C ASP A 147 1.53 -13.18 17.55
N ARG A 148 0.56 -13.93 17.03
CA ARG A 148 0.03 -15.13 17.71
C ARG A 148 1.10 -16.21 17.86
N PHE A 149 1.87 -16.45 16.79
CA PHE A 149 2.96 -17.42 16.83
C PHE A 149 4.05 -17.01 17.84
N LEU A 150 4.49 -15.75 17.81
CA LEU A 150 5.49 -15.22 18.75
C LEU A 150 5.00 -15.25 20.20
N ARG A 151 3.73 -14.94 20.44
CA ARG A 151 3.11 -15.06 21.78
C ARG A 151 3.09 -16.50 22.24
N GLY A 152 2.62 -17.44 21.41
CA GLY A 152 2.62 -18.87 21.74
C GLY A 152 4.02 -19.43 21.97
N TRP A 153 5.02 -19.01 21.17
CA TRP A 153 6.42 -19.37 21.39
C TRP A 153 6.98 -18.81 22.69
N ARG A 154 6.65 -17.55 23.02
CA ARG A 154 7.05 -16.94 24.27
C ARG A 154 6.41 -17.65 25.46
N GLU A 155 5.12 -17.98 25.37
CA GLU A 155 4.40 -18.75 26.40
C GLU A 155 5.03 -20.14 26.58
N TRP A 156 5.38 -20.83 25.50
CA TRP A 156 6.06 -22.12 25.54
C TRP A 156 7.47 -22.03 26.17
N LEU A 157 8.24 -20.99 25.85
CA LEU A 157 9.58 -20.75 26.42
C LEU A 157 9.53 -20.38 27.91
N VAL A 158 8.49 -19.65 28.33
CA VAL A 158 8.30 -19.24 29.73
C VAL A 158 7.77 -20.39 30.58
N GLN A 159 7.15 -21.41 29.98
CA GLN A 159 6.61 -22.55 30.71
C GLN A 159 7.71 -23.29 31.49
N GLU A 160 7.55 -23.39 32.81
CA GLU A 160 8.50 -24.05 33.72
C GLU A 160 8.90 -25.47 33.27
N THR A 161 7.97 -26.22 32.69
CA THR A 161 8.21 -27.57 32.16
C THR A 161 9.23 -27.59 31.02
N THR A 162 9.17 -26.60 30.12
CA THR A 162 10.08 -26.47 28.99
C THR A 162 11.46 -26.03 29.47
N ARG A 163 11.51 -25.12 30.44
CA ARG A 163 12.75 -24.66 31.07
C ARG A 163 13.48 -25.82 31.76
N GLN A 164 12.77 -26.65 32.51
CA GLN A 164 13.35 -27.79 33.22
C GLN A 164 13.90 -28.86 32.26
N ALA A 165 13.31 -29.02 31.07
CA ALA A 165 13.79 -29.94 30.04
C ALA A 165 14.93 -29.37 29.16
N MET A 166 14.93 -28.07 28.87
CA MET A 166 15.94 -27.44 27.99
C MET A 166 17.27 -27.13 28.69
N VAL A 167 17.26 -26.85 29.99
CA VAL A 167 18.47 -26.55 30.78
C VAL A 167 19.55 -27.65 30.68
N PRO A 168 19.26 -28.95 30.88
CA PRO A 168 20.30 -29.98 30.76
C PRO A 168 20.82 -30.12 29.31
N MET A 169 19.97 -29.93 28.31
CA MET A 169 20.37 -30.01 26.89
C MET A 169 21.32 -28.86 26.51
N LEU A 170 21.00 -27.64 26.94
CA LEU A 170 21.88 -26.48 26.78
C LEU A 170 23.21 -26.65 27.51
N ALA A 171 23.18 -27.22 28.72
CA ALA A 171 24.40 -27.51 29.48
C ALA A 171 25.33 -28.48 28.74
N VAL A 172 24.79 -29.55 28.13
CA VAL A 172 25.58 -30.49 27.31
C VAL A 172 26.16 -29.81 26.08
N ILE A 173 25.40 -28.96 25.38
CA ILE A 173 25.90 -28.22 24.21
C ILE A 173 27.06 -27.29 24.60
N VAL A 174 26.92 -26.56 25.71
CA VAL A 174 27.98 -25.67 26.21
C VAL A 174 29.20 -26.49 26.62
N LEU A 175 29.03 -27.62 27.31
CA LEU A 175 30.13 -28.51 27.68
C LEU A 175 30.82 -29.12 26.46
N ALA A 176 30.08 -29.48 25.41
CA ALA A 176 30.65 -29.99 24.17
C ALA A 176 31.38 -28.89 23.38
N ALA A 177 30.84 -27.67 23.37
CA ALA A 177 31.48 -26.53 22.72
C ALA A 177 32.77 -26.13 23.45
N VAL A 178 32.74 -26.00 24.77
CA VAL A 178 33.91 -25.68 25.60
C VAL A 178 34.92 -26.83 25.55
N GLY A 179 34.47 -28.07 25.75
CA GLY A 179 35.31 -29.25 25.68
C GLY A 179 35.98 -29.41 24.32
N GLY A 180 35.22 -29.26 23.23
CA GLY A 180 35.72 -29.30 21.86
C GLY A 180 36.69 -28.16 21.54
N TRP A 181 36.43 -26.95 22.03
CA TRP A 181 37.38 -25.82 21.93
C TRP A 181 38.67 -26.08 22.70
N THR A 182 38.60 -26.59 23.94
CA THR A 182 39.79 -26.89 24.75
C THR A 182 40.62 -28.03 24.18
N PHE A 183 39.98 -29.08 23.67
CA PHE A 183 40.68 -30.21 23.04
C PHE A 183 41.27 -29.81 21.68
N GLY A 184 40.53 -29.04 20.87
CA GLY A 184 41.02 -28.50 19.60
C GLY A 184 42.21 -27.55 19.78
N ALA A 185 42.15 -26.64 20.75
CA ALA A 185 43.23 -25.70 21.05
C ALA A 185 44.51 -26.41 21.52
N SER A 186 44.38 -27.52 22.27
CA SER A 186 45.52 -28.33 22.73
C SER A 186 46.25 -29.07 21.59
N GLN A 187 45.55 -29.45 20.51
CA GLN A 187 46.16 -30.09 19.34
C GLN A 187 46.79 -29.08 18.35
N SER A 188 46.35 -27.82 18.36
CA SER A 188 46.90 -26.75 17.51
C SER A 188 48.12 -26.02 18.09
N SER A 189 48.65 -26.46 19.24
CA SER A 189 49.91 -25.93 19.78
C SER A 189 51.10 -26.60 19.07
N CYS A 190 51.62 -25.94 18.04
CA CYS A 190 52.75 -26.37 17.20
C CYS A 190 53.95 -26.91 18.01
N PRO A 191 54.67 -27.92 17.48
CA PRO A 191 55.87 -28.46 18.09
C PRO A 191 57.03 -27.46 17.99
N THR A 192 57.83 -27.46 19.05
CA THR A 192 59.13 -26.81 19.22
C THR A 192 59.95 -26.78 17.92
N LEU A 193 60.33 -25.57 17.48
CA LEU A 193 61.43 -25.35 16.54
C LEU A 193 62.71 -25.90 17.17
N VAL A 194 63.02 -27.17 16.89
CA VAL A 194 64.34 -27.75 17.17
C VAL A 194 65.31 -27.22 16.12
N LEU A 195 66.14 -26.25 16.50
CA LEU A 195 67.33 -25.88 15.75
C LEU A 195 68.33 -27.06 15.84
N PRO A 196 68.87 -27.59 14.73
CA PRO A 196 69.87 -28.63 14.81
C PRO A 196 71.21 -28.03 15.28
N ALA A 197 71.75 -28.64 16.32
CA ALA A 197 73.12 -28.45 16.76
C ALA A 197 74.10 -29.07 15.76
N GLU A 198 75.24 -28.39 15.57
CA GLU A 198 76.52 -28.85 15.04
C GLU A 198 76.57 -29.68 13.75
N GLN A 199 77.20 -29.08 12.72
CA GLN A 199 78.10 -29.82 11.83
C GLN A 199 79.49 -29.20 11.88
N THR A 200 80.32 -29.71 12.79
CA THR A 200 81.78 -29.73 12.66
C THR A 200 82.18 -31.02 11.92
N GLY A 201 82.98 -30.93 10.85
CA GLY A 201 83.63 -32.12 10.27
C GLY A 201 84.10 -32.06 8.81
N GLY A 202 85.29 -31.49 8.58
CA GLY A 202 86.35 -32.09 7.76
C GLY A 202 86.22 -32.15 6.23
N ARG A 203 86.89 -31.22 5.53
CA ARG A 203 88.14 -31.48 4.78
C ARG A 203 88.76 -30.18 4.28
#